data_AF-A0A0G4HST7-F1
#
_entry.id   AF-A0A0G4HST7-F1
#
_cell.length_a   1.000
_cell.length_b   1.000
_cell.length_c   1.000
_cell.angle_alpha   90.00
_cell.angle_beta   90.00
_cell.angle_gamma   90.00
#
_symmetry.space_group_name_H-M   'P 1'
#
loop_
_entity.id
_entity.type
_entity.pdbx_description
1 polymer ?
#
loop_
_entity_poly.entity_id
_entity_poly.type
_entity_poly.pdbx_seq_one_letter_code
_entity_poly.pdbx_strand_id
1 'polypeptide(L)'
;MTQDRCSPKTVVRGHDERDPQKPWQEYQRALERKKYEVQRMMEAHQDKYDPVVMRLNYYQSDPNPKVILSLRKAIDQEDPQRLALVGDLKRKTPSGSPTDREVLSFVDPGDVALKMAELGFDAVFVNCDGPSYGGSYRDLDIVSKRLKKAFDFNQRPAIIAKDIFIHPVQVAMAAEMGADGVILNAGVLGQDLSGMMEACGVMGLEAVVECHSYMDVEMAKQNVATTVLVGL
;
A
#
# COMPACT_ATOMS: atom_id res chain seq x y z
N MET A 1 -29.98 -20.37 -38.20
CA MET A 1 -30.28 -19.46 -37.08
C MET A 1 -30.51 -20.31 -35.83
N THR A 2 -29.44 -20.67 -35.13
CA THR A 2 -29.51 -21.34 -33.83
C THR A 2 -29.29 -20.27 -32.76
N GLN A 3 -30.36 -19.91 -32.05
CA GLN A 3 -30.27 -19.05 -30.86
C GLN A 3 -29.66 -19.89 -29.72
N ASP A 4 -28.40 -19.63 -29.40
CA ASP A 4 -27.78 -20.06 -28.15
C ASP A 4 -28.52 -19.38 -26.99
N ARG A 5 -29.34 -20.16 -26.28
CA ARG A 5 -29.92 -19.72 -25.01
C ARG A 5 -28.82 -19.80 -23.96
N CYS A 6 -28.17 -18.68 -23.71
CA CYS A 6 -27.25 -18.52 -22.59
C CYS A 6 -28.02 -18.84 -21.30
N SER A 7 -27.65 -19.95 -20.64
CA SER A 7 -28.15 -20.32 -19.31
C SER A 7 -27.96 -19.13 -18.35
N PRO A 8 -28.94 -18.82 -17.48
CA PRO A 8 -28.76 -17.75 -16.51
C PRO A 8 -27.59 -18.11 -15.60
N LYS A 9 -26.54 -17.28 -15.60
CA LYS A 9 -25.41 -17.42 -14.68
C LYS A 9 -25.96 -17.28 -13.26
N THR A 10 -25.93 -18.35 -12.48
CA THR A 10 -26.28 -18.32 -11.06
C THR A 10 -25.32 -17.38 -10.34
N VAL A 11 -25.79 -16.20 -9.97
CA VAL A 11 -25.03 -15.25 -9.14
C VAL A 11 -25.17 -15.71 -7.69
N VAL A 12 -24.10 -16.27 -7.13
CA VAL A 12 -24.03 -16.53 -5.69
C VAL A 12 -24.06 -15.18 -4.99
N ARG A 13 -25.05 -14.93 -4.12
CA ARG A 13 -25.12 -13.69 -3.34
C ARG A 13 -24.71 -13.97 -1.89
N GLY A 14 -24.02 -13.03 -1.26
CA GLY A 14 -23.77 -13.05 0.17
C GLY A 14 -25.09 -12.94 0.96
N HIS A 15 -25.03 -13.19 2.27
CA HIS A 15 -26.17 -13.04 3.19
C HIS A 15 -26.71 -11.59 3.22
N ASP A 16 -25.92 -10.63 2.76
CA ASP A 16 -26.26 -9.21 2.62
C ASP A 16 -26.65 -8.81 1.19
N GLU A 17 -26.98 -9.79 0.35
CA GLU A 17 -27.33 -9.67 -1.07
C GLU A 17 -26.23 -9.11 -1.99
N ARG A 18 -25.03 -8.80 -1.47
CA ARG A 18 -23.91 -8.36 -2.30
C ARG A 18 -23.44 -9.51 -3.19
N ASP A 19 -23.11 -9.18 -4.44
CA ASP A 19 -22.50 -10.11 -5.38
C ASP A 19 -20.98 -10.15 -5.11
N PRO A 20 -20.45 -11.24 -4.51
CA PRO A 20 -19.05 -11.37 -4.16
C PRO A 20 -18.15 -11.48 -5.40
N GLN A 21 -18.70 -11.83 -6.58
CA GLN A 21 -17.90 -11.92 -7.81
C GLN A 21 -17.52 -10.53 -8.33
N LYS A 22 -18.33 -9.49 -8.07
CA LYS A 22 -18.06 -8.13 -8.58
C LYS A 22 -16.80 -7.51 -7.97
N PRO A 23 -16.61 -7.45 -6.64
CA PRO A 23 -15.38 -6.96 -6.04
C PRO A 23 -14.15 -7.72 -6.53
N TRP A 24 -14.27 -9.05 -6.67
CA TRP A 24 -13.17 -9.88 -7.15
C TRP A 24 -12.80 -9.58 -8.61
N GLN A 25 -13.79 -9.38 -9.49
CA GLN A 25 -13.54 -8.96 -10.88
C GLN A 25 -12.93 -7.55 -10.96
N GLU A 26 -13.38 -6.61 -10.14
CA GLU A 26 -12.78 -5.27 -10.07
C GLU A 26 -11.32 -5.34 -9.61
N TYR A 27 -11.04 -6.17 -8.62
CA TYR A 27 -9.70 -6.44 -8.13
C TYR A 27 -8.78 -7.05 -9.20
N GLN A 28 -9.26 -8.09 -9.91
CA GLN A 28 -8.52 -8.67 -11.03
C GLN A 28 -8.22 -7.65 -12.12
N ARG A 29 -9.19 -6.79 -12.46
CA ARG A 29 -8.97 -5.71 -13.43
C ARG A 29 -7.92 -4.71 -12.92
N ALA A 30 -7.90 -4.41 -11.62
CA ALA A 30 -6.87 -3.56 -11.03
C ALA A 30 -5.49 -4.19 -11.13
N LEU A 31 -5.38 -5.49 -10.82
CA LEU A 31 -4.12 -6.24 -10.95
C LEU A 31 -3.62 -6.29 -12.40
N GLU A 32 -4.50 -6.54 -13.37
CA GLU A 32 -4.11 -6.51 -14.79
C GLU A 32 -3.63 -5.13 -15.24
N ARG A 33 -4.32 -4.05 -14.84
CA ARG A 33 -3.82 -2.68 -15.10
C ARG A 33 -2.45 -2.46 -14.47
N LYS A 34 -2.25 -2.94 -13.23
CA LYS A 34 -0.98 -2.79 -12.52
C LYS A 34 0.18 -3.46 -13.26
N LYS A 35 -0.03 -4.63 -13.88
CA LYS A 35 0.99 -5.28 -14.71
C LYS A 35 1.46 -4.38 -15.85
N TYR A 36 0.53 -3.73 -16.56
CA TYR A 36 0.89 -2.77 -17.62
C TYR A 36 1.59 -1.52 -17.07
N GLU A 37 1.15 -1.00 -15.93
CA GLU A 37 1.80 0.15 -15.29
C GLU A 37 3.24 -0.18 -14.86
N VAL A 38 3.46 -1.35 -14.28
CA VAL A 38 4.78 -1.83 -13.87
C VAL A 38 5.68 -2.06 -15.07
N GLN A 39 5.17 -2.66 -16.14
CA GLN A 39 5.94 -2.82 -17.38
C GLN A 39 6.42 -1.46 -17.90
N ARG A 40 5.52 -0.47 -17.97
CA ARG A 40 5.88 0.89 -18.40
C ARG A 40 6.86 1.57 -17.44
N MET A 41 6.75 1.31 -16.14
CA MET A 41 7.71 1.79 -15.14
C MET A 41 9.10 1.21 -15.39
N MET A 42 9.21 -0.10 -15.64
CA MET A 42 10.49 -0.74 -15.98
C MET A 42 11.06 -0.20 -17.30
N GLU A 43 10.22 0.06 -18.30
CA GLU A 43 10.63 0.67 -19.57
C GLU A 43 11.10 2.12 -19.39
N ALA A 44 10.50 2.88 -18.47
CA ALA A 44 10.90 4.25 -18.16
C ALA A 44 12.22 4.33 -17.38
N HIS A 45 12.51 3.32 -16.55
CA HIS A 45 13.69 3.26 -15.68
C HIS A 45 14.70 2.22 -16.19
N GLN A 46 15.33 2.51 -17.35
CA GLN A 46 16.36 1.65 -17.96
C GLN A 46 17.78 2.21 -17.83
N ASP A 47 17.92 3.51 -17.58
CA ASP A 47 19.23 4.13 -17.46
C ASP A 47 19.92 3.64 -16.19
N LYS A 48 21.19 3.24 -16.31
CA LYS A 48 22.02 2.81 -15.17
C LYS A 48 22.14 3.88 -14.08
N TYR A 49 22.04 5.15 -14.47
CA TYR A 49 22.13 6.30 -13.58
C TYR A 49 20.76 6.79 -13.09
N ASP A 50 19.67 6.12 -13.46
CA ASP A 50 18.35 6.42 -12.93
C ASP A 50 18.29 6.10 -11.42
N PRO A 51 17.77 7.00 -10.56
CA PRO A 51 17.72 6.78 -9.11
C PRO A 51 16.96 5.51 -8.71
N VAL A 52 15.89 5.15 -9.42
CA VAL A 52 15.11 3.92 -9.16
C VAL A 52 15.95 2.69 -9.51
N VAL A 53 16.69 2.72 -10.62
CA VAL A 53 17.60 1.64 -11.01
C VAL A 53 18.78 1.53 -10.03
N MET A 54 19.33 2.66 -9.58
CA MET A 54 20.36 2.65 -8.55
C MET A 54 19.83 2.02 -7.26
N ARG A 55 18.61 2.39 -6.83
CA ARG A 55 17.97 1.83 -5.63
C ARG A 55 17.75 0.32 -5.74
N LEU A 56 17.36 -0.19 -6.91
CA LEU A 56 17.21 -1.62 -7.15
C LEU A 56 18.50 -2.42 -6.89
N ASN A 57 19.66 -1.81 -7.14
CA ASN A 57 20.96 -2.46 -7.05
C ASN A 57 21.73 -2.12 -5.76
N TYR A 58 21.20 -1.22 -4.93
CA TYR A 58 21.88 -0.73 -3.73
C TYR A 58 21.34 -1.39 -2.48
N TYR A 59 22.24 -2.06 -1.74
CA TYR A 59 21.94 -2.57 -0.41
C TYR A 59 22.10 -1.44 0.61
N GLN A 60 21.00 -1.03 1.23
CA GLN A 60 21.03 -0.05 2.30
C GLN A 60 21.55 -0.69 3.58
N SER A 61 22.69 -0.19 4.08
CA SER A 61 23.39 -0.75 5.24
C SER A 61 22.61 -0.59 6.54
N ASP A 62 21.87 0.51 6.68
CA ASP A 62 21.10 0.82 7.87
C ASP A 62 19.61 0.61 7.61
N PRO A 63 18.94 -0.29 8.35
CA PRO A 63 17.51 -0.48 8.22
C PRO A 63 16.76 0.78 8.65
N ASN A 64 15.60 1.04 8.05
CA ASN A 64 14.68 2.10 8.46
C ASN A 64 13.56 1.52 9.33
N PRO A 65 13.67 1.51 10.68
CA PRO A 65 12.67 0.89 11.56
C PRO A 65 11.46 1.80 11.82
N LYS A 66 11.16 2.76 10.94
CA LYS A 66 10.22 3.84 11.23
C LYS A 66 8.78 3.35 11.38
N VAL A 67 8.31 2.39 10.56
CA VAL A 67 6.99 1.78 10.66
C VAL A 67 6.85 1.04 11.98
N ILE A 68 7.75 0.10 12.30
CA ILE A 68 7.63 -0.67 13.54
C ILE A 68 7.73 0.22 14.78
N LEU A 69 8.64 1.19 14.79
CA LEU A 69 8.76 2.13 15.91
C LEU A 69 7.52 3.00 16.06
N SER A 70 6.90 3.44 14.97
CA SER A 70 5.72 4.30 15.07
C SER A 70 4.49 3.51 15.54
N LEU A 71 4.32 2.26 15.11
CA LEU A 71 3.22 1.41 15.59
C LEU A 71 3.44 0.91 17.02
N ARG A 72 4.68 0.60 17.42
CA ARG A 72 5.00 0.15 18.80
C ARG A 72 4.95 1.24 19.85
N LYS A 73 5.16 2.51 19.49
CA LYS A 73 5.01 3.64 20.43
C LYS A 73 3.66 3.64 21.14
N ALA A 74 2.61 3.12 20.52
CA ALA A 74 1.32 2.96 21.17
C ALA A 74 1.34 1.94 22.32
N ILE A 75 2.16 0.90 22.21
CA ILE A 75 2.27 -0.20 23.19
C ILE A 75 3.18 0.17 24.35
N ASP A 76 4.26 0.91 24.09
CA ASP A 76 5.31 1.20 25.09
C ASP A 76 5.03 2.42 25.97
N GLN A 77 3.93 3.15 25.75
CA GLN A 77 3.52 4.26 26.62
C GLN A 77 2.90 3.74 27.93
N GLU A 78 2.98 4.55 29.00
CA GLU A 78 2.39 4.24 30.31
C GLU A 78 0.87 3.99 30.29
N ASP A 79 0.22 4.22 29.14
CA ASP A 79 -1.15 3.84 28.88
C ASP A 79 -1.22 2.53 28.06
N PRO A 80 -1.41 1.37 28.70
CA PRO A 80 -1.51 0.08 28.03
C PRO A 80 -2.73 -0.06 27.11
N GLN A 81 -3.63 0.94 27.06
CA GLN A 81 -4.81 0.96 26.20
C GLN A 81 -4.65 1.86 24.98
N ARG A 82 -3.52 2.57 24.83
CA ARG A 82 -3.31 3.40 23.64
C ARG A 82 -3.26 2.53 22.38
N LEU A 83 -4.11 2.87 21.42
CA LEU A 83 -4.11 2.28 20.08
C LEU A 83 -3.23 3.09 19.14
N ALA A 84 -2.56 2.42 18.21
CA ALA A 84 -1.87 3.09 17.11
C ALA A 84 -2.91 3.56 16.06
N LEU A 85 -2.84 4.82 15.67
CA LEU A 85 -3.78 5.38 14.68
C LEU A 85 -3.11 5.47 13.30
N VAL A 86 -3.67 4.75 12.34
CA VAL A 86 -3.22 4.74 10.94
C VAL A 86 -4.26 5.41 10.05
N GLY A 87 -3.83 6.41 9.29
CA GLY A 87 -4.70 7.18 8.39
C GLY A 87 -4.58 6.73 6.96
N ASP A 88 -5.71 6.48 6.30
CA ASP A 88 -5.75 6.11 4.87
C ASP A 88 -6.01 7.35 4.01
N LEU A 89 -4.94 7.93 3.45
CA LEU A 89 -5.01 9.10 2.58
C LEU A 89 -5.38 8.65 1.16
N LYS A 90 -6.65 8.86 0.80
CA LYS A 90 -7.22 8.54 -0.52
C LYS A 90 -8.23 9.59 -0.98
N ARG A 91 -8.30 9.82 -2.28
CA ARG A 91 -9.34 10.66 -2.90
C ARG A 91 -10.59 9.87 -3.19
N LYS A 92 -10.41 8.60 -3.61
CA LYS A 92 -11.51 7.72 -4.01
C LYS A 92 -11.39 6.35 -3.37
N THR A 93 -12.45 5.56 -3.48
CA THR A 93 -12.45 4.15 -3.10
C THR A 93 -13.15 3.30 -4.16
N PRO A 94 -12.66 2.09 -4.46
CA PRO A 94 -13.37 1.15 -5.34
C PRO A 94 -14.62 0.57 -4.65
N SER A 95 -14.61 0.49 -3.32
CA SER A 95 -15.75 0.02 -2.53
C SER A 95 -16.78 1.15 -2.33
N GLY A 96 -17.98 0.98 -2.88
CA GLY A 96 -19.06 1.97 -2.78
C GLY A 96 -20.01 1.91 -3.97
N SER A 97 -21.15 2.59 -3.89
CA SER A 97 -22.00 2.80 -5.06
C SER A 97 -21.24 3.67 -6.09
N PRO A 98 -21.50 3.56 -7.40
CA PRO A 98 -20.80 4.38 -8.40
C PRO A 98 -20.89 5.90 -8.17
N THR A 99 -21.89 6.35 -7.41
CA THR A 99 -22.09 7.75 -7.04
C THR A 99 -21.35 8.17 -5.76
N ASP A 100 -20.91 7.23 -4.92
CA ASP A 100 -20.32 7.49 -3.59
C ASP A 100 -18.84 7.09 -3.51
N ARG A 101 -18.12 7.12 -4.63
CA ARG A 101 -16.70 6.71 -4.68
C ARG A 101 -15.73 7.79 -4.25
N GLU A 102 -16.13 9.06 -4.23
CA GLU A 102 -15.30 10.17 -3.76
C GLU A 102 -15.30 10.18 -2.23
N VAL A 103 -14.11 10.09 -1.63
CA VAL A 103 -13.91 10.03 -0.17
C VAL A 103 -13.56 11.41 0.38
N LEU A 104 -12.52 12.03 -0.21
CA LEU A 104 -12.01 13.31 0.24
C LEU A 104 -11.54 14.12 -0.97
N SER A 105 -12.08 15.32 -1.10
CA SER A 105 -11.57 16.31 -2.05
C SER A 105 -10.51 17.15 -1.36
N PHE A 106 -9.26 17.04 -1.83
CA PHE A 106 -8.16 17.88 -1.39
C PHE A 106 -7.25 18.19 -2.57
N VAL A 107 -6.72 19.41 -2.59
CA VAL A 107 -5.78 19.88 -3.62
C VAL A 107 -4.35 19.41 -3.30
N ASP A 108 -3.93 19.53 -2.04
CA ASP A 108 -2.57 19.16 -1.59
C ASP A 108 -2.61 17.99 -0.58
N PRO A 109 -2.08 16.79 -0.92
CA PRO A 109 -2.00 15.67 0.01
C PRO A 109 -1.10 15.95 1.20
N GLY A 110 -0.10 16.82 1.05
CA GLY A 110 0.85 17.18 2.09
C GLY A 110 0.17 17.90 3.24
N ASP A 111 -0.77 18.80 2.97
CA ASP A 111 -1.50 19.50 4.03
C ASP A 111 -2.45 18.57 4.80
N VAL A 112 -3.08 17.61 4.11
CA VAL A 112 -3.87 16.56 4.76
C VAL A 112 -2.99 15.72 5.68
N ALA A 113 -1.83 15.28 5.18
CA ALA A 113 -0.89 14.48 5.97
C ALA A 113 -0.31 15.26 7.16
N LEU A 114 0.00 16.55 6.98
CA LEU A 114 0.41 17.43 8.08
C LEU A 114 -0.67 17.48 9.16
N LYS A 115 -1.93 17.66 8.76
CA LYS A 115 -3.05 17.68 9.71
C LYS A 115 -3.21 16.35 10.44
N MET A 116 -3.07 15.22 9.73
CA MET A 116 -3.05 13.89 10.37
C MET A 116 -1.92 13.79 11.41
N ALA A 117 -0.72 14.27 11.08
CA ALA A 117 0.41 14.26 12.02
C ALA A 117 0.13 15.13 13.26
N GLU A 118 -0.41 16.34 13.08
CA GLU A 118 -0.82 17.23 14.19
C GLU A 118 -1.91 16.63 15.07
N LEU A 119 -2.78 15.79 14.51
CA LEU A 119 -3.83 15.06 15.24
C LEU A 119 -3.29 13.80 15.94
N GLY A 120 -1.99 13.50 15.83
CA GLY A 120 -1.34 12.41 16.54
C GLY A 120 -1.44 11.05 15.87
N PHE A 121 -1.63 11.02 14.54
CA PHE A 121 -1.54 9.77 13.78
C PHE A 121 -0.11 9.19 13.87
N ASP A 122 -0.02 7.87 14.02
CA ASP A 122 1.24 7.13 14.12
C ASP A 122 1.77 6.70 12.74
N ALA A 123 0.86 6.48 11.79
CA ALA A 123 1.21 6.20 10.40
C ALA A 123 0.18 6.77 9.42
N VAL A 124 0.61 6.98 8.18
CA VAL A 124 -0.24 7.40 7.07
C VAL A 124 0.00 6.47 5.89
N PHE A 125 -1.05 5.79 5.43
CA PHE A 125 -1.08 5.15 4.13
C PHE A 125 -1.30 6.22 3.06
N VAL A 126 -0.37 6.31 2.11
CA VAL A 126 -0.50 7.18 0.94
C VAL A 126 -0.79 6.31 -0.26
N ASN A 127 -2.01 6.41 -0.80
CA ASN A 127 -2.39 5.62 -1.97
C ASN A 127 -1.66 6.12 -3.21
N CYS A 128 -1.01 5.22 -3.93
CA CYS A 128 -0.28 5.51 -5.16
C CYS A 128 -1.04 5.04 -6.42
N ASP A 129 -2.07 4.19 -6.26
CA ASP A 129 -2.90 3.74 -7.36
C ASP A 129 -3.92 4.81 -7.80
N GLY A 130 -3.66 5.42 -8.95
CA GLY A 130 -4.51 6.43 -9.55
C GLY A 130 -5.92 5.91 -9.90
N PRO A 131 -6.05 4.81 -10.66
CA PRO A 131 -7.36 4.35 -11.11
C PRO A 131 -8.34 3.98 -9.99
N SER A 132 -7.88 3.34 -8.90
CA SER A 132 -8.79 2.85 -7.85
C SER A 132 -8.95 3.84 -6.69
N TYR A 133 -7.91 4.59 -6.34
CA TYR A 133 -7.91 5.46 -5.15
C TYR A 133 -7.66 6.94 -5.45
N GLY A 134 -7.40 7.29 -6.72
CA GLY A 134 -7.08 8.65 -7.14
C GLY A 134 -5.73 9.13 -6.63
N GLY A 135 -4.80 8.23 -6.36
CA GLY A 135 -3.47 8.50 -5.82
C GLY A 135 -2.35 8.59 -6.86
N SER A 136 -1.12 8.82 -6.40
CA SER A 136 0.08 8.81 -7.24
C SER A 136 1.37 8.73 -6.42
N TYR A 137 2.46 8.25 -7.03
CA TYR A 137 3.80 8.35 -6.43
C TYR A 137 4.25 9.82 -6.21
N ARG A 138 3.69 10.77 -6.96
CA ARG A 138 3.92 12.20 -6.71
C ARG A 138 3.27 12.65 -5.40
N ASP A 139 2.10 12.14 -5.07
CA ASP A 139 1.46 12.43 -3.78
C ASP A 139 2.32 11.92 -2.62
N LEU A 140 2.92 10.72 -2.77
CA LEU A 140 3.86 10.15 -1.82
C LEU A 140 5.08 11.05 -1.59
N ASP A 141 5.70 11.56 -2.66
CA ASP A 141 6.82 12.52 -2.58
C ASP A 141 6.42 13.81 -1.86
N ILE A 142 5.26 14.40 -2.20
CA ILE A 142 4.75 15.62 -1.57
C ILE A 142 4.53 15.39 -0.08
N VAL A 143 3.86 14.30 0.30
CA VAL A 143 3.62 13.94 1.72
C VAL A 143 4.94 13.74 2.44
N SER A 144 5.89 13.01 1.84
CA SER A 144 7.19 12.74 2.45
C SER A 144 7.97 14.02 2.72
N LYS A 145 8.12 14.89 1.72
CA LYS A 145 8.79 16.18 1.85
C LYS A 145 8.10 17.07 2.88
N ARG A 146 6.77 17.13 2.87
CA ARG A 146 6.00 17.97 3.80
C ARG A 146 6.21 17.54 5.26
N LEU A 147 6.10 16.26 5.55
CA LEU A 147 6.23 15.73 6.90
C LEU A 147 7.67 15.77 7.40
N LYS A 148 8.66 15.40 6.57
CA LYS A 148 10.09 15.46 6.94
C LYS A 148 10.60 16.89 7.15
N LYS A 149 9.96 17.88 6.51
CA LYS A 149 10.26 19.30 6.76
C LYS A 149 9.64 19.81 8.07
N ALA A 150 8.50 19.27 8.48
CA ALA A 150 7.75 19.76 9.64
C ALA A 150 8.17 19.11 10.97
N PHE A 151 8.67 17.87 10.92
CA PHE A 151 8.96 17.08 12.11
C PHE A 151 10.21 16.23 11.95
N ASP A 152 10.89 15.97 13.07
CA ASP A 152 11.99 15.02 13.13
C ASP A 152 11.51 13.56 12.99
N PHE A 153 12.46 12.66 12.72
CA PHE A 153 12.21 11.22 12.55
C PHE A 153 11.34 10.62 13.66
N ASN A 154 11.55 11.02 14.92
CA ASN A 154 10.80 10.48 16.06
C ASN A 154 9.42 11.10 16.26
N GLN A 155 9.10 12.22 15.62
CA GLN A 155 7.87 12.97 15.86
C GLN A 155 6.82 12.81 14.76
N ARG A 156 7.23 12.67 13.49
CA ARG A 156 6.30 12.43 12.39
C ARG A 156 5.66 11.04 12.44
N PRO A 157 4.49 10.81 11.82
CA PRO A 157 4.03 9.47 11.48
C PRO A 157 4.99 8.75 10.52
N ALA A 158 4.89 7.42 10.50
CA ALA A 158 5.46 6.62 9.41
C ALA A 158 4.67 6.84 8.10
N ILE A 159 5.38 6.92 6.99
CA ILE A 159 4.80 7.12 5.65
C ILE A 159 4.85 5.79 4.92
N ILE A 160 3.69 5.20 4.64
CA ILE A 160 3.61 3.87 4.04
C ILE A 160 2.95 4.00 2.67
N ALA A 161 3.64 3.56 1.61
CA ALA A 161 3.09 3.57 0.27
C ALA A 161 2.07 2.42 0.11
N LYS A 162 0.85 2.77 -0.28
CA LYS A 162 -0.23 1.82 -0.53
C LYS A 162 -0.50 1.74 -2.03
N ASP A 163 -0.18 0.60 -2.61
CA ASP A 163 -0.45 0.24 -4.00
C ASP A 163 -0.57 -1.28 -4.10
N ILE A 164 -0.91 -1.80 -5.27
CA ILE A 164 -0.75 -3.21 -5.62
C ILE A 164 0.71 -3.41 -6.03
N PHE A 165 1.56 -3.79 -5.07
CA PHE A 165 2.98 -4.10 -5.32
C PHE A 165 3.12 -5.51 -5.90
N ILE A 166 3.69 -5.62 -7.10
CA ILE A 166 3.92 -6.89 -7.82
C ILE A 166 5.34 -7.02 -8.36
N HIS A 167 6.17 -5.98 -8.23
CA HIS A 167 7.55 -6.01 -8.72
C HIS A 167 8.46 -5.09 -7.88
N PRO A 168 9.74 -5.45 -7.67
CA PRO A 168 10.70 -4.65 -6.88
C PRO A 168 10.92 -3.21 -7.37
N VAL A 169 10.71 -2.94 -8.68
CA VAL A 169 10.82 -1.57 -9.23
C VAL A 169 9.87 -0.59 -8.54
N GLN A 170 8.69 -1.06 -8.11
CA GLN A 170 7.74 -0.25 -7.36
C GLN A 170 8.23 0.04 -5.94
N VAL A 171 8.92 -0.92 -5.31
CA VAL A 171 9.54 -0.75 -3.98
C VAL A 171 10.66 0.29 -4.08
N ALA A 172 11.50 0.19 -5.11
CA ALA A 172 12.53 1.18 -5.39
C ALA A 172 11.93 2.58 -5.62
N MET A 173 10.86 2.68 -6.42
CA MET A 173 10.15 3.94 -6.62
C MET A 173 9.59 4.50 -5.30
N ALA A 174 8.96 3.68 -4.47
CA ALA A 174 8.46 4.11 -3.16
C ALA A 174 9.58 4.62 -2.24
N ALA A 175 10.74 3.95 -2.24
CA ALA A 175 11.91 4.37 -1.48
C ALA A 175 12.45 5.72 -1.96
N GLU A 176 12.56 5.91 -3.28
CA GLU A 176 13.00 7.17 -3.87
C GLU A 176 12.03 8.33 -3.57
N MET A 177 10.72 8.06 -3.52
CA MET A 177 9.72 9.05 -3.08
C MET A 177 9.68 9.24 -1.56
N GLY A 178 10.55 8.54 -0.82
CA GLY A 178 10.78 8.74 0.59
C GLY A 178 9.75 8.07 1.51
N ALA A 179 9.16 6.96 1.08
CA ALA A 179 8.40 6.08 1.97
C ALA A 179 9.29 5.53 3.09
N ASP A 180 8.66 5.16 4.20
CA ASP A 180 9.25 4.37 5.28
C ASP A 180 8.92 2.88 5.14
N GLY A 181 7.82 2.56 4.46
CA GLY A 181 7.40 1.20 4.19
C GLY A 181 6.41 1.09 3.04
N VAL A 182 6.06 -0.15 2.68
CA VAL A 182 5.08 -0.46 1.64
C VAL A 182 4.09 -1.51 2.13
N ILE A 183 2.89 -1.53 1.55
CA ILE A 183 1.94 -2.63 1.74
C ILE A 183 2.24 -3.75 0.73
N LEU A 184 2.41 -4.97 1.22
CA LEU A 184 2.55 -6.18 0.40
C LEU A 184 1.31 -7.07 0.60
N ASN A 185 0.52 -7.28 -0.44
CA ASN A 185 -0.68 -8.12 -0.34
C ASN A 185 -0.28 -9.61 -0.51
N ALA A 186 -0.45 -10.40 0.55
CA ALA A 186 -0.02 -11.80 0.56
C ALA A 186 -0.78 -12.65 -0.48
N GLY A 187 -2.08 -12.41 -0.65
CA GLY A 187 -2.90 -13.13 -1.64
C GLY A 187 -2.53 -12.81 -3.10
N VAL A 188 -1.97 -11.63 -3.36
CA VAL A 188 -1.46 -11.25 -4.70
C VAL A 188 -0.11 -11.87 -4.97
N LEU A 189 0.81 -11.74 -4.02
CA LEU A 189 2.20 -12.12 -4.20
C LEU A 189 2.40 -13.63 -4.10
N GLY A 190 1.64 -14.31 -3.25
CA GLY A 190 1.78 -15.74 -3.03
C GLY A 190 3.23 -16.11 -2.72
N GLN A 191 3.81 -16.98 -3.56
CA GLN A 191 5.20 -17.42 -3.44
C GLN A 191 6.23 -16.27 -3.56
N ASP A 192 5.88 -15.17 -4.24
CA ASP A 192 6.79 -14.04 -4.47
C ASP A 192 6.87 -13.11 -3.26
N LEU A 193 6.06 -13.34 -2.22
CA LEU A 193 6.02 -12.51 -1.01
C LEU A 193 7.41 -12.42 -0.36
N SER A 194 8.13 -13.54 -0.26
CA SER A 194 9.46 -13.60 0.35
C SER A 194 10.45 -12.66 -0.35
N GLY A 195 10.53 -12.76 -1.69
CA GLY A 195 11.43 -11.92 -2.48
C GLY A 195 11.05 -10.44 -2.46
N MET A 196 9.76 -10.12 -2.39
CA MET A 196 9.31 -8.73 -2.23
C MET A 196 9.63 -8.17 -0.83
N MET A 197 9.52 -8.98 0.23
CA MET A 197 9.93 -8.58 1.58
C MET A 197 11.45 -8.37 1.66
N GLU A 198 12.24 -9.25 1.04
CA GLU A 198 13.70 -9.07 0.93
C GLU A 198 14.03 -7.78 0.18
N ALA A 199 13.37 -7.52 -0.96
CA ALA A 199 13.55 -6.28 -1.71
C ALA A 199 13.26 -5.02 -0.87
N CYS A 200 12.22 -5.06 -0.01
CA CYS A 200 11.96 -3.97 0.93
C CYS A 200 13.14 -3.76 1.88
N GLY A 201 13.63 -4.83 2.51
CA GLY A 201 14.77 -4.77 3.43
C GLY A 201 16.04 -4.23 2.77
N VAL A 202 16.38 -4.73 1.57
CA VAL A 202 17.54 -4.28 0.78
C VAL A 202 17.45 -2.78 0.48
N MET A 203 16.25 -2.26 0.19
CA MET A 203 16.03 -0.86 -0.18
C MET A 203 15.70 0.06 1.02
N GLY A 204 15.82 -0.46 2.24
CA GLY A 204 15.60 0.30 3.48
C GLY A 204 14.14 0.68 3.73
N LEU A 205 13.19 -0.16 3.33
CA LEU A 205 11.76 -0.03 3.62
C LEU A 205 11.26 -1.18 4.48
N GLU A 206 10.26 -0.91 5.31
CA GLU A 206 9.54 -1.97 6.03
C GLU A 206 8.35 -2.49 5.24
N ALA A 207 8.16 -3.81 5.26
CA ALA A 207 7.00 -4.46 4.67
C ALA A 207 5.85 -4.56 5.69
N VAL A 208 4.69 -4.02 5.33
CA VAL A 208 3.41 -4.27 6.01
C VAL A 208 2.64 -5.29 5.19
N VAL A 209 2.53 -6.53 5.70
CA VAL A 209 1.90 -7.62 4.93
C VAL A 209 0.40 -7.58 5.15
N GLU A 210 -0.36 -7.29 4.09
CA GLU A 210 -1.83 -7.29 4.08
C GLU A 210 -2.35 -8.70 3.81
N CYS A 211 -3.24 -9.16 4.69
CA CYS A 211 -3.83 -10.50 4.69
C CYS A 211 -5.37 -10.41 4.71
N HIS A 212 -6.03 -11.23 3.90
CA HIS A 212 -7.49 -11.33 3.81
C HIS A 212 -8.01 -12.76 4.07
N SER A 213 -7.12 -13.70 4.35
CA SER A 213 -7.47 -15.08 4.65
C SER A 213 -6.57 -15.66 5.75
N TYR A 214 -7.00 -16.76 6.36
CA TYR A 214 -6.15 -17.51 7.28
C TYR A 214 -4.85 -17.98 6.60
N MET A 215 -4.93 -18.36 5.32
CA MET A 215 -3.75 -18.80 4.56
C MET A 215 -2.77 -17.66 4.31
N ASP A 216 -3.27 -16.45 4.09
CA ASP A 216 -2.44 -15.25 3.95
C ASP A 216 -1.65 -14.97 5.23
N VAL A 217 -2.30 -15.13 6.40
CA VAL A 217 -1.65 -14.93 7.71
C VAL A 217 -0.59 -16.00 7.95
N GLU A 218 -0.87 -17.27 7.64
CA GLU A 218 0.14 -18.33 7.76
C GLU A 218 1.33 -18.10 6.82
N MET A 219 1.09 -17.63 5.60
CA MET A 219 2.14 -17.25 4.66
C MET A 219 2.98 -16.08 5.20
N ALA A 220 2.35 -15.04 5.75
CA ALA A 220 3.04 -13.92 6.38
C ALA A 220 3.92 -14.38 7.55
N LYS A 221 3.41 -15.27 8.41
CA LYS A 221 4.15 -15.85 9.54
C LYS A 221 5.35 -16.67 9.08
N GLN A 222 5.18 -17.52 8.06
CA GLN A 222 6.26 -18.33 7.49
C GLN A 222 7.39 -17.48 6.91
N ASN A 223 7.05 -16.32 6.35
CA ASN A 223 8.01 -15.34 5.84
C ASN A 223 8.50 -14.35 6.92
N VAL A 224 8.18 -14.58 8.20
CA VAL A 224 8.66 -13.78 9.35
C VAL A 224 8.26 -12.29 9.24
N ALA A 225 7.06 -12.03 8.69
CA ALA A 225 6.52 -10.68 8.63
C ALA A 225 6.40 -10.08 10.03
N THR A 226 7.04 -8.93 10.26
CA THR A 226 7.03 -8.26 11.57
C THR A 226 5.76 -7.44 11.80
N THR A 227 5.15 -6.94 10.71
CA THR A 227 3.89 -6.20 10.74
C THR A 227 2.89 -6.85 9.78
N VAL A 228 1.73 -7.24 10.32
CA VAL A 228 0.63 -7.85 9.56
C VAL A 228 -0.61 -6.97 9.69
N LEU A 229 -1.22 -6.63 8.56
CA LEU A 229 -2.50 -5.94 8.46
C LEU A 229 -3.56 -6.96 8.05
N VAL A 230 -4.58 -7.16 8.89
CA VAL A 230 -5.70 -8.07 8.56
C VAL A 230 -6.88 -7.26 8.08
N GLY A 231 -7.26 -7.41 6.82
CA GLY A 231 -8.46 -6.82 6.22
C GLY A 231 -9.57 -7.85 6.12
N LEU A 232 -10.72 -7.58 6.74
CA LEU A 232 -11.92 -8.44 6.73
C LEU A 232 -12.88 -8.13 5.58
#